data_AF-A0A0K0D2E3-F1
#
_entry.id   AF-A0A0K0D2E3-F1
#
_cell.length_a   1.000
_cell.length_b   1.000
_cell.length_c   1.000
_cell.angle_alpha   90.00
_cell.angle_beta   90.00
_cell.angle_gamma   90.00
#
_symmetry.space_group_name_H-M   'P 1'
#
loop_
_entity.id
_entity.type
_entity.pdbx_description
1 polymer ?
#
loop_
_entity_poly.entity_id
_entity_poly.type
_entity_poly.pdbx_seq_one_letter_code
_entity_poly.pdbx_strand_id
1 'polypeptide(L)'
;MVVDFDKACGKIGLRLNLKKTMFLKNGLVSFAPFTLNGTNISECTSYAYLGRKINMMNDLAQELSRRKPAAWGVFKSVEDVVKRTKNTRLRAYLFDSTVLPALTYSSEIWSMRKQDEGSVSVIEHAVERIMLRVSRFTQLPETTLVTVADQIRKQAFSTVSIVTTQAVVTL
;
A
#
# COMPACT_ATOMS: atom_id res chain seq x y z
N MET A 1 22.04 -19.92 -9.45
CA MET A 1 20.96 -19.36 -8.60
C MET A 1 19.59 -20.01 -8.88
N VAL A 2 18.89 -19.75 -9.99
CA VAL A 2 17.56 -20.36 -10.25
C VAL A 2 17.63 -21.88 -10.43
N VAL A 3 18.66 -22.38 -11.13
CA VAL A 3 18.89 -23.82 -11.29
C VAL A 3 19.14 -24.51 -9.95
N ASP A 4 19.88 -23.86 -9.04
CA ASP A 4 20.18 -24.41 -7.73
C ASP A 4 18.93 -24.41 -6.83
N PHE A 5 18.08 -23.39 -6.96
CA PHE A 5 16.79 -23.33 -6.30
C PHE A 5 15.84 -24.44 -6.77
N ASP A 6 15.74 -24.67 -8.08
CA ASP A 6 14.95 -25.78 -8.65
C ASP A 6 15.43 -27.14 -8.12
N LYS A 7 16.75 -27.36 -8.09
CA LYS A 7 17.35 -28.56 -7.51
C LYS A 7 17.02 -28.71 -6.02
N ALA A 8 17.07 -27.62 -5.24
CA ALA A 8 16.72 -27.66 -3.82
C ALA A 8 15.23 -27.96 -3.59
N CYS A 9 14.34 -27.36 -4.38
CA CYS A 9 12.90 -27.69 -4.39
C CYS A 9 12.67 -29.18 -4.70
N GLY A 10 13.39 -29.72 -5.69
CA GLY A 10 13.28 -31.14 -6.07
C GLY A 10 13.63 -32.09 -4.93
N LYS A 11 14.59 -31.74 -4.06
CA LYS A 11 14.95 -32.56 -2.87
C LYS A 11 13.80 -32.72 -1.87
N ILE A 12 12.88 -31.76 -1.83
CA ILE A 12 11.69 -31.79 -0.95
C ILE A 12 10.41 -32.13 -1.74
N GLY A 13 10.52 -32.62 -2.97
CA GLY A 13 9.39 -33.02 -3.81
C GLY A 13 8.61 -31.87 -4.45
N LEU A 14 9.13 -30.64 -4.42
CA LEU A 14 8.53 -29.49 -5.08
C LEU A 14 9.09 -29.29 -6.49
N ARG A 15 8.27 -28.73 -7.38
CA ARG A 15 8.64 -28.36 -8.76
C ARG A 15 8.25 -26.93 -9.07
N LEU A 16 9.10 -26.21 -9.81
CA LEU A 16 8.78 -24.87 -10.25
C LEU A 16 7.72 -24.86 -11.35
N ASN A 17 6.75 -23.96 -11.21
CA ASN A 17 5.75 -23.74 -12.24
C ASN A 17 6.25 -22.70 -13.24
N LEU A 18 6.88 -23.17 -14.31
CA LEU A 18 7.46 -22.32 -15.35
C LEU A 18 6.45 -21.39 -16.05
N LYS A 19 5.14 -21.67 -16.00
CA LYS A 19 4.11 -20.78 -16.54
C LYS A 19 3.85 -19.56 -15.64
N LYS A 20 4.06 -19.71 -14.33
CA LYS A 20 3.85 -18.64 -13.33
C LYS A 20 5.16 -17.93 -12.96
N THR A 21 6.30 -18.61 -13.13
CA THR A 21 7.62 -18.04 -12.90
C THR A 21 8.01 -17.15 -14.06
N MET A 22 8.20 -15.87 -13.77
CA MET A 22 8.73 -14.88 -14.70
C MET A 22 9.92 -14.20 -14.03
N PHE A 23 10.82 -13.61 -14.81
CA PHE A 23 11.85 -12.74 -14.27
C PHE A 23 11.60 -11.28 -14.65
N LEU A 24 12.04 -10.39 -13.77
CA LEU A 24 12.00 -8.94 -13.95
C LEU A 24 13.47 -8.49 -14.09
N LYS A 25 13.86 -7.91 -15.23
CA LYS A 25 15.25 -7.45 -15.50
C LYS A 25 15.45 -5.98 -15.16
N ASN A 26 16.52 -5.66 -14.45
CA ASN A 26 17.01 -4.29 -14.29
C ASN A 26 18.00 -3.98 -15.43
N GLY A 27 18.30 -2.71 -15.70
CA GLY A 27 19.23 -2.28 -16.75
C GLY A 27 20.67 -2.79 -16.60
N LEU A 28 21.00 -3.43 -15.48
CA LEU A 28 22.31 -4.04 -15.22
C LEU A 28 22.39 -5.52 -15.64
N VAL A 29 21.27 -6.16 -15.97
CA VAL A 29 21.22 -7.59 -16.33
C VAL A 29 21.38 -7.74 -17.84
N SER A 30 22.21 -8.68 -18.29
CA SER A 30 22.45 -8.91 -19.71
C SER A 30 21.17 -9.31 -20.46
N PHE A 31 21.15 -9.05 -21.77
CA PHE A 31 20.04 -9.40 -22.67
C PHE A 31 19.89 -10.91 -22.90
N ALA A 32 20.71 -11.76 -22.26
CA ALA A 32 20.64 -13.20 -22.45
C ALA A 32 19.28 -13.78 -21.99
N PRO A 33 18.73 -14.77 -22.72
CA PRO A 33 17.57 -15.53 -22.26
C PRO A 33 17.92 -16.34 -21.00
N PHE A 34 17.03 -16.34 -20.01
CA PHE A 34 17.16 -17.23 -18.86
C PHE A 34 16.47 -18.57 -19.17
N THR A 35 17.23 -19.66 -19.12
CA THR A 35 16.72 -21.02 -19.32
C THR A 35 16.78 -21.84 -18.04
N LEU A 36 15.75 -22.67 -17.82
CA LEU A 36 15.75 -23.73 -16.81
C LEU A 36 15.38 -25.05 -17.50
N ASN A 37 16.25 -26.06 -17.40
CA ASN A 37 16.05 -27.38 -18.01
C ASN A 37 15.69 -27.30 -19.50
N GLY A 38 16.35 -26.40 -20.25
CA GLY A 38 16.10 -26.17 -21.67
C GLY A 38 14.83 -25.37 -22.01
N THR A 39 14.04 -24.99 -21.02
CA THR A 39 12.84 -24.13 -21.20
C THR A 39 13.17 -22.68 -20.88
N ASN A 40 12.79 -21.75 -21.76
CA ASN A 40 12.92 -20.32 -21.50
C ASN A 40 11.94 -19.88 -20.42
N ILE A 41 12.44 -19.19 -19.40
CA ILE A 41 11.61 -18.45 -18.44
C ILE A 41 11.20 -17.14 -19.12
N SER A 42 9.95 -16.72 -18.95
CA SER A 42 9.47 -15.49 -19.57
C SER A 42 9.97 -14.25 -18.82
N GLU A 43 10.30 -13.22 -19.59
CA GLU A 43 10.58 -11.88 -19.10
C GLU A 43 9.27 -11.10 -18.91
N CYS A 44 9.17 -10.30 -17.86
CA CYS A 44 8.07 -9.35 -17.66
C CYS A 44 8.62 -7.96 -17.31
N THR A 45 7.87 -6.92 -17.66
CA THR A 45 8.14 -5.53 -17.25
C THR A 45 7.49 -5.16 -15.92
N SER A 46 6.49 -5.93 -15.51
CA SER A 46 5.82 -5.80 -14.23
C SER A 46 5.21 -7.13 -13.81
N TYR A 47 5.14 -7.37 -12.49
CA TYR A 47 4.66 -8.61 -11.90
C TYR A 47 3.71 -8.31 -10.74
N ALA A 48 2.62 -9.07 -10.63
CA ALA A 48 1.70 -8.96 -9.50
C ALA A 48 2.17 -9.87 -8.36
N TYR A 49 2.64 -9.27 -7.28
CA TYR A 49 3.09 -9.97 -6.08
C TYR A 49 2.25 -9.55 -4.88
N LEU A 50 1.58 -10.52 -4.24
CA LEU A 50 0.74 -10.31 -3.05
C LEU A 50 -0.28 -9.15 -3.20
N GLY A 51 -0.89 -9.05 -4.38
CA GLY A 51 -1.88 -8.02 -4.69
C GLY A 51 -1.30 -6.67 -5.17
N ARG A 52 0.00 -6.43 -5.01
CA ARG A 52 0.69 -5.24 -5.51
C ARG A 52 1.33 -5.52 -6.87
N LYS A 53 1.28 -4.56 -7.77
CA LYS A 53 2.04 -4.60 -9.02
C LYS A 53 3.44 -4.02 -8.79
N ILE A 54 4.47 -4.81 -9.06
CA ILE A 54 5.88 -4.45 -8.93
C ILE A 54 6.46 -4.26 -10.33
N ASN A 55 7.26 -3.22 -10.53
CA ASN A 55 8.05 -2.99 -11.74
C ASN A 55 9.43 -2.46 -11.33
N MET A 56 10.33 -2.30 -12.31
CA MET A 56 11.69 -1.83 -12.05
C MET A 56 11.78 -0.39 -11.53
N MET A 57 10.78 0.45 -11.86
CA MET A 57 10.71 1.83 -11.39
C MET A 57 10.10 1.93 -9.98
N ASN A 58 9.58 0.82 -9.47
CA ASN A 58 8.90 0.65 -8.19
C ASN A 58 7.91 1.78 -7.91
N ASP A 59 7.08 2.13 -8.90
CA ASP A 59 6.23 3.32 -8.85
C ASP A 59 5.05 3.14 -7.88
N LEU A 60 5.10 3.86 -6.76
CA LEU A 60 4.01 3.86 -5.80
C LEU A 60 2.72 4.50 -6.38
N ALA A 61 2.86 5.38 -7.37
CA ALA A 61 1.75 6.06 -8.03
C ALA A 61 0.68 5.09 -8.59
N GLN A 62 1.09 4.00 -9.25
CA GLN A 62 0.16 3.04 -9.82
C GLN A 62 -0.64 2.29 -8.73
N GLU A 63 0.01 1.96 -7.62
CA GLU A 63 -0.63 1.32 -6.48
C GLU A 63 -1.62 2.27 -5.79
N LEU A 64 -1.20 3.50 -5.50
CA LEU A 64 -2.06 4.51 -4.89
C LEU A 64 -3.26 4.85 -5.79
N SER A 65 -3.07 4.89 -7.11
CA SER A 65 -4.15 5.12 -8.07
C SER A 65 -5.25 4.06 -8.01
N ARG A 66 -4.92 2.80 -7.66
CA ARG A 66 -5.91 1.72 -7.49
C ARG A 66 -6.54 1.72 -6.11
N ARG A 67 -5.77 2.02 -5.06
CA ARG A 67 -6.25 1.97 -3.67
C ARG A 67 -7.11 3.15 -3.27
N LYS A 68 -6.79 4.36 -3.76
CA LYS A 68 -7.60 5.57 -3.53
C LYS A 68 -9.09 5.36 -3.83
N PRO A 69 -9.49 4.93 -5.05
CA PRO A 69 -10.90 4.70 -5.36
C PRO A 69 -11.49 3.50 -4.61
N ALA A 70 -10.71 2.45 -4.33
CA ALA A 70 -11.19 1.30 -3.56
C ALA A 70 -11.53 1.69 -2.11
N ALA A 71 -10.62 2.40 -1.43
CA ALA A 71 -10.84 2.94 -0.10
C ALA A 71 -11.99 3.95 -0.08
N TRP A 72 -12.11 4.79 -1.12
CA TRP A 72 -13.26 5.68 -1.28
C TRP A 72 -14.58 4.91 -1.43
N GLY A 73 -14.61 3.83 -2.20
CA GLY A 73 -15.78 2.95 -2.32
C GLY A 73 -16.21 2.34 -0.99
N VAL A 74 -15.24 1.86 -0.20
CA VAL A 74 -15.51 1.36 1.17
C VAL A 74 -16.01 2.48 2.08
N PHE A 75 -15.42 3.67 2.01
CA PHE A 75 -15.92 4.81 2.78
C PHE A 75 -17.37 5.15 2.41
N LYS A 76 -17.70 5.17 1.12
CA LYS A 76 -19.06 5.46 0.63
C LYS A 76 -20.10 4.46 1.14
N SER A 77 -19.74 3.19 1.36
CA SER A 77 -20.68 2.21 1.92
C SER A 77 -20.96 2.42 3.41
N VAL A 78 -20.01 3.01 4.15
CA VAL A 78 -20.17 3.29 5.60
C VAL A 78 -20.51 4.75 5.92
N GLU A 79 -20.56 5.62 4.91
CA GLU A 79 -20.67 7.07 5.08
C GLU A 79 -21.89 7.50 5.92
N ASP A 80 -23.06 6.91 5.67
CA ASP A 80 -24.28 7.23 6.41
C ASP A 80 -24.16 6.87 7.91
N VAL A 81 -23.55 5.71 8.21
CA VAL A 81 -23.27 5.27 9.58
C VAL A 81 -22.30 6.23 10.27
N VAL A 82 -21.22 6.62 9.59
CA VAL A 82 -20.24 7.60 10.09
C VAL A 82 -20.91 8.95 10.38
N LYS A 83 -21.79 9.42 9.49
CA LYS A 83 -22.53 10.68 9.65
C LYS A 83 -23.53 10.66 10.81
N ARG A 84 -24.20 9.54 11.06
CA ARG A 84 -25.13 9.40 12.20
C ARG A 84 -24.41 9.21 13.53
N THR A 85 -23.20 8.65 13.51
CA THR A 85 -22.43 8.34 14.72
C THR A 85 -21.81 9.59 15.35
N LYS A 86 -22.36 10.03 16.49
CA LYS A 86 -21.83 11.17 17.27
C LYS A 86 -20.51 10.84 17.98
N ASN A 87 -20.34 9.59 18.42
CA ASN A 87 -19.16 9.15 19.16
C ASN A 87 -17.93 9.07 18.24
N THR A 88 -16.93 9.93 18.51
CA THR A 88 -15.69 9.99 17.74
C THR A 88 -14.89 8.68 17.76
N ARG A 89 -14.87 7.95 18.88
CA ARG A 89 -14.15 6.67 18.98
C ARG A 89 -14.77 5.58 18.11
N LEU A 90 -16.11 5.54 18.03
CA LEU A 90 -16.79 4.59 17.15
C LEU A 90 -16.58 4.91 15.66
N ARG A 91 -16.49 6.21 15.30
CA ARG A 91 -16.12 6.60 13.94
C ARG A 91 -14.70 6.17 13.59
N ALA A 92 -13.75 6.42 14.49
CA ALA A 92 -12.37 5.97 14.37
C ALA A 92 -12.30 4.46 14.14
N TYR A 93 -12.88 3.69 15.06
CA TYR A 93 -12.93 2.23 14.95
C TYR A 93 -13.51 1.73 13.62
N LEU A 94 -14.64 2.31 13.17
CA LEU A 94 -15.27 1.94 11.91
C LEU A 94 -14.34 2.21 10.72
N PHE A 95 -13.61 3.32 10.74
CA PHE A 95 -12.64 3.64 9.69
C PHE A 95 -11.43 2.69 9.71
N ASP A 96 -10.86 2.47 10.89
CA ASP A 96 -9.66 1.64 11.07
C ASP A 96 -9.90 0.17 10.70
N SER A 97 -11.14 -0.30 10.90
CA SER A 97 -11.56 -1.66 10.55
C SER A 97 -11.98 -1.83 9.08
N THR A 98 -12.29 -0.75 8.35
CA THR A 98 -12.86 -0.86 6.98
C THR A 98 -12.06 -0.13 5.92
N VAL A 99 -11.91 1.19 6.04
CA VAL A 99 -11.29 2.04 5.02
C VAL A 99 -9.77 1.95 5.09
N LEU A 100 -9.21 1.92 6.29
CA LEU A 100 -7.76 1.87 6.49
C LEU A 100 -7.14 0.62 5.84
N PRO A 101 -7.65 -0.61 6.04
CA PRO A 101 -7.07 -1.80 5.41
C PRO A 101 -7.13 -1.75 3.88
N ALA A 102 -8.22 -1.22 3.29
CA ALA A 102 -8.32 -1.06 1.84
C ALA A 102 -7.24 -0.11 1.29
N LEU A 103 -6.89 0.91 2.07
CA LEU A 103 -5.89 1.90 1.70
C LEU A 103 -4.45 1.44 1.93
N THR A 104 -4.17 0.75 3.04
CA THR A 104 -2.80 0.46 3.50
C THR A 104 -2.37 -0.98 3.36
N TYR A 105 -3.24 -1.89 2.90
CA TYR A 105 -2.81 -3.27 2.67
C TYR A 105 -1.57 -3.29 1.74
N SER A 106 -0.58 -4.13 2.02
CA SER A 106 0.72 -4.14 1.31
C SER A 106 1.60 -2.89 1.48
N SER A 107 1.30 -1.96 2.42
CA SER A 107 2.14 -0.79 2.68
C SER A 107 3.53 -1.13 3.21
N GLU A 108 3.68 -2.28 3.84
CA GLU A 108 4.97 -2.86 4.27
C GLU A 108 5.98 -3.04 3.13
N ILE A 109 5.49 -3.13 1.88
CA ILE A 109 6.31 -3.33 0.69
C ILE A 109 6.48 -2.01 -0.09
N TRP A 110 5.85 -0.91 0.32
CA TRP A 110 5.96 0.37 -0.37
C TRP A 110 7.37 0.95 -0.23
N SER A 111 7.95 1.37 -1.35
CA SER A 111 9.17 2.19 -1.33
C SER A 111 8.77 3.62 -1.61
N MET A 112 8.55 4.38 -0.53
CA MET A 112 8.13 5.78 -0.62
C MET A 112 9.28 6.64 -1.14
N ARG A 113 9.01 7.44 -2.17
CA ARG A 113 9.89 8.54 -2.59
C ARG A 113 9.27 9.86 -2.14
N LYS A 114 10.07 10.93 -2.03
CA LYS A 114 9.57 12.26 -1.66
C LYS A 114 8.40 12.74 -2.52
N GLN A 115 8.38 12.43 -3.81
CA GLN A 115 7.29 12.78 -4.71
C GLN A 115 5.96 12.07 -4.38
N ASP A 116 6.01 10.93 -3.70
CA ASP A 116 4.83 10.14 -3.34
C ASP A 116 4.18 10.63 -2.04
N GLU A 117 4.92 11.36 -1.18
CA GLU A 117 4.44 11.90 0.09
C GLU A 117 3.20 12.79 -0.07
N GLY A 118 3.21 13.68 -1.07
CA GLY A 118 2.05 14.54 -1.35
C GLY A 118 0.80 13.76 -1.74
N SER A 119 0.96 12.61 -2.41
CA SER A 119 -0.17 11.76 -2.77
C SER A 119 -0.76 11.02 -1.57
N VAL A 120 0.05 10.72 -0.56
CA VAL A 120 -0.37 10.06 0.69
C VAL A 120 -1.01 11.08 1.63
N SER A 121 -0.40 12.26 1.80
CA SER A 121 -0.92 13.32 2.68
C SER A 121 -2.32 13.80 2.25
N VAL A 122 -2.60 13.87 0.94
CA VAL A 122 -3.94 14.18 0.42
C VAL A 122 -4.98 13.18 0.93
N ILE A 123 -4.61 11.90 1.06
CA ILE A 123 -5.50 10.86 1.56
C ILE A 123 -5.67 11.01 3.07
N GLU A 124 -4.57 11.17 3.81
CA GLU A 124 -4.60 11.38 5.26
C GLU A 124 -5.51 12.56 5.62
N HIS A 125 -5.37 13.70 4.95
CA HIS A 125 -6.23 14.85 5.18
C HIS A 125 -7.69 14.63 4.79
N ALA A 126 -7.97 13.81 3.75
CA ALA A 126 -9.34 13.45 3.43
C ALA A 126 -9.98 12.64 4.56
N VAL A 127 -9.23 11.71 5.16
CA VAL A 127 -9.64 10.90 6.31
C VAL A 127 -9.86 11.76 7.54
N GLU A 128 -8.91 12.64 7.87
CA GLU A 128 -9.00 13.56 9.01
C GLU A 128 -10.25 14.45 8.92
N ARG A 129 -10.54 15.00 7.74
CA ARG A 129 -11.74 15.82 7.52
C ARG A 129 -13.03 15.05 7.75
N ILE A 130 -13.10 13.80 7.28
CA ILE A 130 -14.24 12.91 7.52
C ILE A 130 -14.42 12.66 9.02
N MET A 131 -13.33 12.37 9.73
CA MET A 131 -13.34 12.15 11.18
C MET A 131 -13.86 13.37 11.94
N LEU A 132 -13.55 14.56 11.45
CA LEU A 132 -13.93 15.81 12.07
C LEU A 132 -15.26 16.38 11.61
N ARG A 133 -15.93 15.72 10.66
CA ARG A 133 -17.14 16.23 9.99
C ARG A 133 -16.92 17.62 9.38
N VAL A 134 -15.69 17.89 8.96
CA VAL A 134 -15.30 19.15 8.32
C VAL A 134 -15.49 19.00 6.82
N SER A 135 -16.21 19.95 6.21
CA SER A 135 -16.40 19.96 4.76
C SER A 135 -15.09 20.30 4.05
N ARG A 136 -14.91 19.81 2.81
CA ARG A 136 -13.78 20.19 1.94
C ARG A 136 -13.74 21.69 1.64
N PHE A 137 -14.87 22.39 1.78
CA PHE A 137 -14.99 23.84 1.56
C PHE A 137 -14.73 24.67 2.82
N THR A 138 -14.53 24.03 3.98
CA THR A 138 -14.21 24.74 5.22
C THR A 138 -12.71 24.99 5.26
N GLN A 139 -12.29 26.24 5.16
CA GLN A 139 -10.88 26.61 5.40
C GLN A 139 -10.62 26.51 6.90
N LEU A 140 -9.80 25.53 7.30
CA LEU A 140 -9.26 25.44 8.65
C LEU A 140 -7.79 25.86 8.62
N PRO A 141 -7.32 26.66 9.59
CA PRO A 141 -5.90 26.93 9.76
C PRO A 141 -5.14 25.61 9.92
N GLU A 142 -4.00 25.46 9.23
CA GLU A 142 -3.20 24.24 9.22
C GLU A 142 -2.81 23.77 10.63
N THR A 143 -2.55 24.72 11.54
CA THR A 143 -2.31 24.49 12.98
C THR A 143 -3.49 23.82 13.70
N THR A 144 -4.73 24.12 13.31
CA THR A 144 -5.93 23.54 13.93
C THR A 144 -6.16 22.11 13.42
N LEU A 145 -5.94 21.89 12.12
CA LEU A 145 -5.97 20.56 11.54
C LEU A 145 -4.91 19.66 12.15
N VAL A 146 -3.67 20.13 12.30
CA VAL A 146 -2.57 19.36 12.89
C VAL A 146 -2.85 18.98 14.34
N THR A 147 -3.35 19.91 15.16
CA THR A 147 -3.62 19.64 16.59
C THR A 147 -4.76 18.64 16.77
N VAL A 148 -5.80 18.79 15.97
CA VAL A 148 -6.97 17.91 16.02
C VAL A 148 -6.67 16.55 15.36
N ALA A 149 -5.87 16.53 14.31
CA ALA A 149 -5.32 15.32 13.71
C ALA A 149 -4.42 14.58 14.70
N ASP A 150 -3.57 15.27 15.46
CA ASP A 150 -2.76 14.64 16.52
C ASP A 150 -3.62 14.05 17.63
N GLN A 151 -4.70 14.72 18.00
CA GLN A 151 -5.69 14.20 18.95
C GLN A 151 -6.40 12.95 18.40
N ILE A 152 -6.73 12.93 17.11
CA ILE A 152 -7.30 11.76 16.41
C ILE A 152 -6.26 10.66 16.29
N ARG A 153 -5.02 10.95 15.93
CA ARG A 153 -3.93 9.96 15.79
C ARG A 153 -3.62 9.29 17.12
N LYS A 154 -3.62 10.05 18.22
CA LYS A 154 -3.49 9.52 19.59
C LYS A 154 -4.68 8.67 20.04
N GLN A 155 -5.86 8.83 19.43
CA GLN A 155 -7.09 8.11 19.80
C GLN A 155 -7.49 6.96 18.86
N ALA A 156 -7.12 7.03 17.58
CA ALA A 156 -7.55 6.13 16.50
C ALA A 156 -6.38 5.30 15.93
N PHE A 157 -5.18 5.86 15.87
CA PHE A 157 -4.13 5.34 15.00
C PHE A 157 -2.89 4.85 15.75
N SER A 158 -3.05 4.06 16.82
CA SER A 158 -1.89 3.36 17.43
C SER A 158 -1.20 2.38 16.46
N THR A 159 -1.84 2.05 15.33
CA THR A 159 -1.33 1.14 14.30
C THR A 159 -0.77 1.83 13.06
N VAL A 160 -1.15 3.08 12.74
CA VAL A 160 -0.57 3.79 11.56
C VAL A 160 0.77 4.44 11.89
N SER A 161 0.98 4.82 13.16
CA SER A 161 2.32 5.20 13.62
C SER A 161 3.34 4.06 13.44
N ILE A 162 2.94 2.80 13.35
CA ILE A 162 3.89 1.70 13.08
C ILE A 162 4.39 1.76 11.63
N VAL A 163 3.54 2.10 10.66
CA VAL A 163 3.92 2.15 9.24
C VAL A 163 4.76 3.38 8.90
N THR A 164 4.50 4.53 9.53
CA THR A 164 5.33 5.74 9.35
C THR A 164 6.61 5.74 10.20
N THR A 165 6.63 5.06 11.36
CA THR A 165 7.85 4.98 12.18
C THR A 165 8.84 3.94 11.66
N GLN A 166 8.39 2.86 10.99
CA GLN A 166 9.32 1.89 10.40
C GLN A 166 10.14 2.46 9.21
N ALA A 167 9.62 3.48 8.53
CA ALA A 167 10.32 4.15 7.43
C ALA A 167 11.41 5.14 7.89
N VAL A 168 11.43 5.54 9.16
CA VAL A 168 12.46 6.43 9.73
C VAL A 168 13.57 5.64 10.44
N VAL A 169 13.35 4.36 10.78
CA VAL A 169 14.30 3.54 11.55
C VAL A 169 15.11 2.55 10.68
N THR A 170 14.97 2.60 9.35
CA THR A 170 15.78 1.75 8.46
C THR A 170 16.47 2.55 7.35
N LEU A 171 17.36 3.47 7.76
CA LEU A 171 18.56 3.88 7.02
C LEU A 171 19.68 4.18 8.03
#